data_AF-A0A951S4Y8-F1
#
_entry.id   AF-A0A951S4Y8-F1
#
_cell.length_a   1.000
_cell.length_b   1.000
_cell.length_c   1.000
_cell.angle_alpha   90.00
_cell.angle_beta   90.00
_cell.angle_gamma   90.00
#
_symmetry.space_group_name_H-M   'P 1'
#
loop_
_entity.id
_entity.type
_entity.pdbx_description
1 polymer ?
#
loop_
_entity_poly.entity_id
_entity_poly.type
_entity_poly.pdbx_seq_one_letter_code
_entity_poly.pdbx_strand_id
1 'polypeptide(L)'
;MEAEKELIMNGVDFKTWIKLFSQSWEDKNSAAFSDLFSIDSVYYTSPFNPPVNGREEIRSSAEKLFQDQSNLKINYEVLFFENNAGICRCWCRYFSIHKENLIKLDGIFFCRFDKNNLCNSFNSWWNKEAEIS
;
A
#
# COMPACT_ATOMS: atom_id res chain seq x y z
N MET A 1 4.20 12.79 -37.25
CA MET A 1 3.23 12.03 -36.42
C MET A 1 4.06 11.33 -35.37
N GLU A 2 4.45 12.06 -34.33
CA GLU A 2 5.14 11.48 -33.17
C GLU A 2 4.15 10.55 -32.47
N ALA A 3 4.53 9.29 -32.33
CA ALA A 3 3.83 8.40 -31.42
C ALA A 3 3.88 9.06 -30.04
N GLU A 4 2.71 9.37 -29.47
CA GLU A 4 2.62 9.63 -28.03
C GLU A 4 3.34 8.48 -27.34
N LYS A 5 4.49 8.75 -26.73
CA LYS A 5 5.10 7.82 -25.79
C LYS A 5 4.07 7.66 -24.69
N GLU A 6 3.32 6.56 -24.68
CA GLU A 6 2.60 6.16 -23.49
C GLU A 6 3.60 6.20 -22.34
N LEU A 7 3.31 7.04 -21.35
CA LEU A 7 4.12 7.15 -20.13
C LEU A 7 3.93 5.84 -19.38
N ILE A 8 4.82 4.89 -19.64
CA ILE A 8 4.89 3.61 -18.93
C ILE A 8 5.59 3.88 -17.61
N MET A 9 4.96 3.48 -16.51
CA MET A 9 5.55 3.54 -15.19
C MET A 9 6.86 2.76 -15.19
N ASN A 10 7.90 3.30 -14.55
CA ASN A 10 9.19 2.62 -14.44
C ASN A 10 9.53 2.27 -12.97
N GLY A 11 10.63 1.55 -12.76
CA GLY A 11 11.04 1.14 -11.41
C GLY A 11 11.37 2.30 -10.45
N VAL A 12 11.82 3.45 -10.95
CA VAL A 12 12.04 4.66 -10.15
C VAL A 12 10.70 5.25 -9.69
N ASP A 13 9.70 5.25 -10.57
CA ASP A 13 8.35 5.67 -10.25
C ASP A 13 7.72 4.74 -9.21
N PHE A 14 7.93 3.42 -9.31
CA PHE A 14 7.44 2.47 -8.30
C PHE A 14 8.09 2.68 -6.94
N LYS A 15 9.41 2.88 -6.91
CA LYS A 15 10.12 3.20 -5.67
C LYS A 15 9.61 4.50 -5.04
N THR A 16 9.28 5.49 -5.87
CA THR A 16 8.68 6.75 -5.41
C THR A 16 7.26 6.52 -4.87
N TRP A 17 6.46 5.72 -5.57
CA TRP A 17 5.11 5.37 -5.15
C TRP A 17 5.09 4.68 -3.78
N ILE A 18 5.92 3.64 -3.57
CA ILE A 18 5.95 2.92 -2.28
C ILE A 18 6.50 3.78 -1.14
N LYS A 19 7.39 4.74 -1.46
CA LYS A 19 7.85 5.75 -0.51
C LYS A 19 6.68 6.64 -0.05
N LEU A 20 5.87 7.15 -0.98
CA LEU A 20 4.71 7.99 -0.68
C LEU A 20 3.61 7.20 0.05
N PHE A 21 3.39 5.94 -0.33
CA PHE A 21 2.49 5.02 0.39
C PHE A 21 2.93 4.87 1.85
N SER A 22 4.22 4.60 2.07
CA SER A 22 4.79 4.44 3.40
C SER A 22 4.67 5.72 4.23
N GLN A 23 5.00 6.86 3.63
CA GLN A 23 4.95 8.16 4.29
C GLN A 23 3.52 8.56 4.65
N SER A 24 2.57 8.45 3.72
CA SER A 24 1.17 8.80 3.99
C SER A 24 0.55 7.94 5.10
N TRP A 25 1.00 6.70 5.26
CA TRP A 25 0.62 5.85 6.38
C TRP A 25 1.26 6.31 7.71
N GLU A 26 2.57 6.58 7.74
CA GLU A 26 3.24 7.12 8.95
C GLU A 26 2.64 8.47 9.40
N ASP A 27 2.34 9.34 8.44
CA ASP A 27 1.77 10.68 8.66
C ASP A 27 0.26 10.63 8.96
N LYS A 28 -0.37 9.44 8.89
CA LYS A 28 -1.81 9.21 9.02
C LYS A 28 -2.66 10.06 8.07
N ASN A 29 -2.14 10.34 6.87
CA ASN A 29 -2.80 11.17 5.87
C ASN A 29 -3.58 10.29 4.88
N SER A 30 -4.85 10.01 5.21
CA SER A 30 -5.71 9.17 4.36
C SER A 30 -5.96 9.77 2.98
N ALA A 31 -5.95 11.10 2.83
CA ALA A 31 -6.09 11.77 1.54
C ALA A 31 -4.91 11.45 0.63
N ALA A 32 -3.69 11.76 1.10
CA ALA A 32 -2.46 11.48 0.36
C ALA A 32 -2.28 9.98 0.09
N PHE A 33 -2.71 9.11 1.00
CA PHE A 33 -2.71 7.67 0.80
C PHE A 33 -3.63 7.27 -0.36
N SER A 34 -4.87 7.77 -0.37
CA SER A 34 -5.85 7.43 -1.40
C SER A 34 -5.52 8.01 -2.78
N ASP A 35 -4.86 9.16 -2.84
CA ASP A 35 -4.46 9.81 -4.11
C ASP A 35 -3.47 8.97 -4.93
N LEU A 36 -2.82 8.00 -4.30
CA LEU A 36 -1.91 7.04 -4.94
C LEU A 36 -2.65 5.96 -5.76
N PHE A 37 -3.97 5.85 -5.63
CA PHE A 37 -4.79 4.82 -6.25
C PHE A 37 -5.68 5.40 -7.35
N SER A 38 -6.00 4.62 -8.39
CA SER A 38 -6.99 5.01 -9.41
C SER A 38 -8.39 5.11 -8.79
N ILE A 39 -9.31 5.82 -9.47
CA ILE A 39 -10.69 6.02 -8.99
C ILE A 39 -11.40 4.67 -8.76
N ASP A 40 -11.13 3.70 -9.62
CA ASP A 40 -11.71 2.35 -9.68
C ASP A 40 -10.78 1.27 -9.10
N SER A 41 -9.76 1.66 -8.33
CA SER A 41 -8.76 0.73 -7.82
C SER A 41 -9.35 -0.37 -6.94
N VAL A 42 -8.81 -1.57 -7.03
CA VAL A 42 -9.21 -2.71 -6.19
C VAL A 42 -8.09 -3.07 -5.22
N TYR A 43 -8.35 -2.96 -3.91
CA TYR A 43 -7.37 -3.22 -2.85
C TYR A 43 -7.76 -4.46 -2.02
N TYR A 44 -7.02 -5.55 -2.21
CA TYR A 44 -7.06 -6.75 -1.39
C TYR A 44 -6.11 -6.62 -0.19
N THR A 45 -6.67 -6.50 1.02
CA THR A 45 -5.91 -6.50 2.29
C THR A 45 -5.54 -7.91 2.77
N SER A 46 -6.17 -8.92 2.18
CA SER A 46 -5.99 -10.35 2.42
C SER A 46 -6.55 -11.12 1.22
N PRO A 47 -5.96 -12.28 0.85
CA PRO A 47 -6.50 -13.12 -0.24
C PRO A 47 -7.84 -13.79 0.11
N PHE A 48 -8.29 -13.72 1.37
CA PHE A 48 -9.48 -14.44 1.84
C PHE A 48 -10.72 -13.55 2.02
N ASN A 49 -10.55 -12.23 1.97
CA ASN A 49 -11.64 -11.27 2.18
C ASN A 49 -12.00 -10.57 0.87
N PRO A 50 -13.25 -10.08 0.73
CA PRO A 50 -13.59 -9.16 -0.35
C PRO A 50 -12.65 -7.94 -0.37
N PRO A 51 -12.31 -7.42 -1.56
CA PRO A 51 -11.48 -6.22 -1.67
C PRO A 51 -12.22 -4.97 -1.22
N VAL A 52 -11.45 -3.93 -0.91
CA VAL A 52 -11.91 -2.55 -0.80
C VAL A 52 -11.96 -1.97 -2.23
N ASN A 53 -13.10 -1.43 -2.65
CA ASN A 53 -13.32 -1.04 -4.05
C ASN A 53 -13.40 0.48 -4.22
N GLY A 54 -12.51 1.00 -5.06
CA GLY A 54 -12.43 2.40 -5.42
C GLY A 54 -11.73 3.28 -4.40
N ARG A 55 -11.28 4.44 -4.87
CA ARG A 55 -10.45 5.38 -4.10
C ARG A 55 -11.10 5.83 -2.79
N GLU A 56 -12.41 6.10 -2.80
CA GLU A 56 -13.12 6.60 -1.62
C GLU A 56 -13.27 5.55 -0.51
N GLU A 57 -13.52 4.29 -0.86
CA GLU A 57 -13.52 3.21 0.14
C GLU A 57 -12.11 2.98 0.69
N ILE A 58 -11.07 3.05 -0.17
CA ILE A 58 -9.67 2.96 0.24
C ILE A 58 -9.34 4.08 1.25
N ARG A 59 -9.73 5.33 0.96
CA ARG A 59 -9.56 6.48 1.85
C ARG A 59 -10.22 6.23 3.21
N SER A 60 -11.48 5.81 3.18
CA SER A 60 -12.28 5.56 4.39
C SER A 60 -11.73 4.41 5.24
N SER A 61 -11.24 3.35 4.59
CA SER A 61 -10.58 2.21 5.24
C SER A 61 -9.24 2.62 5.84
N ALA A 62 -8.44 3.43 5.13
CA ALA A 62 -7.16 3.95 5.61
C ALA A 62 -7.35 4.85 6.83
N GLU A 63 -8.32 5.77 6.80
CA GLU A 63 -8.62 6.65 7.93
C GLU A 63 -8.93 5.86 9.22
N LYS A 64 -9.78 4.83 9.13
CA LYS A 64 -10.08 3.93 10.26
C LYS A 64 -8.84 3.19 10.74
N LEU A 65 -8.05 2.65 9.83
CA LEU A 65 -6.81 1.92 10.16
C LEU A 65 -5.82 2.83 10.90
N PHE A 66 -5.61 4.04 10.40
CA PHE A 66 -4.62 4.97 10.93
C PHE A 66 -4.98 5.47 12.34
N GLN A 67 -6.27 5.55 12.64
CA GLN A 67 -6.76 5.92 13.98
C GLN A 67 -6.46 4.85 15.04
N ASP A 68 -6.39 3.56 14.68
CA ASP A 68 -6.07 2.48 15.62
C ASP A 68 -4.56 2.34 15.91
N GLN A 69 -3.69 3.04 15.17
CA GLN A 69 -2.26 2.78 15.18
C GLN A 69 -1.48 3.94 15.79
N SER A 70 -0.49 3.65 16.63
CA SER A 70 0.45 4.66 17.12
C SER A 70 1.91 4.20 16.96
N ASN A 71 2.80 5.18 16.81
CA ASN A 71 4.24 4.97 16.58
C ASN A 71 4.53 3.98 15.43
N LEU A 72 3.75 4.09 14.34
CA LEU A 72 3.97 3.27 13.15
C LEU A 72 5.36 3.55 12.58
N LYS A 73 6.08 2.47 12.29
CA LYS A 73 7.28 2.48 11.46
C LYS A 73 7.14 1.42 10.40
N ILE A 74 7.25 1.83 9.15
CA ILE A 74 7.15 0.96 7.98
C ILE A 74 8.44 1.04 7.18
N ASN A 75 8.86 -0.09 6.65
CA ASN A 75 10.01 -0.21 5.79
C ASN A 75 9.62 -1.07 4.59
N TYR A 76 10.37 -0.92 3.51
CA TYR A 76 10.14 -1.67 2.30
C TYR A 76 11.43 -1.91 1.53
N GLU A 77 11.38 -2.93 0.69
CA GLU A 77 12.40 -3.25 -0.30
C GLU A 77 11.70 -3.57 -1.62
N VAL A 78 12.02 -2.81 -2.68
CA VAL A 78 11.52 -3.11 -4.03
C VAL A 78 12.26 -4.34 -4.54
N LEU A 79 11.53 -5.40 -4.85
CA LEU A 79 12.10 -6.68 -5.31
C LEU A 79 12.07 -6.78 -6.83
N PHE A 80 11.01 -6.26 -7.45
CA PHE A 80 10.79 -6.39 -8.88
C PHE A 80 9.86 -5.29 -9.40
N PHE A 81 10.09 -4.88 -10.65
CA PHE A 81 9.14 -4.06 -11.39
C PHE A 81 9.28 -4.30 -12.90
N GLU A 82 8.19 -4.65 -13.57
CA GLU A 82 8.12 -4.81 -15.02
C GLU A 82 6.66 -4.73 -15.48
N ASN A 83 6.41 -4.27 -16.72
CA ASN A 83 5.07 -4.26 -17.33
C ASN A 83 3.99 -3.61 -16.44
N ASN A 84 4.30 -2.44 -15.85
CA ASN A 84 3.43 -1.70 -14.92
C ASN A 84 3.00 -2.52 -13.69
N ALA A 85 3.79 -3.52 -13.29
CA ALA A 85 3.55 -4.34 -12.11
C ALA A 85 4.79 -4.34 -11.21
N GLY A 86 4.58 -4.07 -9.92
CA GLY A 86 5.65 -3.97 -8.92
C GLY A 86 5.44 -4.95 -7.77
N ILE A 87 6.53 -5.53 -7.28
CA ILE A 87 6.57 -6.33 -6.07
C ILE A 87 7.53 -5.67 -5.08
N CYS A 88 7.08 -5.49 -3.84
CA CYS A 88 7.97 -5.11 -2.75
C CYS A 88 7.74 -6.00 -1.53
N ARG A 89 8.81 -6.26 -0.79
CA ARG A 89 8.68 -6.68 0.60
C ARG A 89 8.35 -5.44 1.42
N CYS A 90 7.45 -5.60 2.37
CA CYS A 90 7.12 -4.58 3.33
C CYS A 90 7.12 -5.19 4.74
N TRP A 91 7.58 -4.44 5.73
CA TRP A 91 7.47 -4.82 7.12
C TRP A 91 7.24 -3.59 7.97
N CYS A 92 6.40 -3.73 8.98
CA CYS A 92 6.06 -2.62 9.86
C CYS A 92 5.88 -3.06 11.30
N ARG A 93 5.95 -2.08 12.19
CA ARG A 93 5.58 -2.23 13.59
C ARG A 93 4.78 -1.01 14.04
N TYR A 94 3.79 -1.24 14.89
CA TYR A 94 2.99 -0.18 15.51
C TYR A 94 2.35 -0.70 16.81
N PHE A 95 1.98 0.21 17.69
CA PHE A 95 1.12 -0.14 18.82
C PHE A 95 -0.34 -0.01 18.39
N SER A 96 -1.12 -1.09 18.53
CA SER A 96 -2.58 -1.03 18.34
C SER A 96 -3.20 -0.42 19.59
N ILE A 97 -3.97 0.64 19.40
CA ILE A 97 -4.67 1.35 20.48
C ILE A 97 -5.78 0.47 21.02
N HIS A 98 -6.54 -0.21 20.15
CA HIS A 98 -7.64 -1.05 20.58
C HIS A 98 -7.19 -2.37 21.25
N LYS A 99 -6.11 -2.99 20.75
CA LYS A 99 -5.59 -4.25 21.32
C LYS A 99 -4.55 -4.05 22.42
N GLU A 100 -4.14 -2.81 22.65
CA GLU A 100 -3.16 -2.42 23.66
C GLU A 100 -1.83 -3.21 23.59
N ASN A 101 -1.41 -3.59 22.38
CA ASN A 101 -0.20 -4.40 22.17
C ASN A 101 0.64 -3.92 20.98
N LEU A 102 1.92 -4.32 20.97
CA LEU A 102 2.80 -4.13 19.84
C LEU A 102 2.45 -5.15 18.75
N ILE A 103 2.16 -4.66 17.55
CA ILE A 103 1.98 -5.47 16.35
C ILE A 103 3.24 -5.34 15.49
N LYS A 104 3.74 -6.48 15.00
CA LYS A 104 4.76 -6.53 13.94
C LYS A 104 4.23 -7.36 12.77
N LEU A 105 4.37 -6.81 11.57
CA LEU A 105 3.96 -7.45 10.31
C LEU A 105 5.15 -7.51 9.36
N ASP A 106 5.25 -8.59 8.58
CA ASP A 106 6.20 -8.76 7.48
C ASP A 106 5.46 -9.44 6.32
N GLY A 107 5.72 -9.00 5.10
CA GLY A 107 4.84 -9.30 3.98
C GLY A 107 5.35 -8.88 2.62
N ILE A 108 4.51 -9.15 1.63
CA ILE A 108 4.73 -8.80 0.23
C ILE A 108 3.54 -7.98 -0.25
N PHE A 109 3.81 -6.94 -1.03
CA PHE A 109 2.81 -6.27 -1.85
C PHE A 109 3.01 -6.60 -3.31
N PHE A 110 1.89 -6.76 -4.02
CA PHE A 110 1.85 -6.80 -5.47
C PHE A 110 0.92 -5.71 -5.99
N CYS A 111 1.49 -4.78 -6.75
CA CYS A 111 0.79 -3.60 -7.26
C CYS A 111 0.78 -3.61 -8.78
N ARG A 112 -0.33 -3.21 -9.38
CA ARG A 112 -0.44 -2.86 -10.81
C ARG A 112 -0.82 -1.39 -10.95
N PHE A 113 -0.37 -0.79 -12.04
CA PHE A 113 -0.49 0.64 -12.28
C PHE A 113 -1.12 0.93 -13.65
N ASP A 114 -1.90 2.01 -13.71
CA ASP A 114 -2.46 2.53 -14.94
C ASP A 114 -1.48 3.47 -15.67
N LYS A 115 -1.92 4.01 -16.82
CA LYS A 115 -1.14 4.95 -17.64
C LYS A 115 -0.87 6.31 -16.98
N ASN A 116 -1.52 6.60 -15.84
CA ASN A 116 -1.33 7.82 -15.06
C ASN A 116 -0.41 7.56 -13.85
N ASN A 117 0.24 6.40 -13.78
CA ASN A 117 1.05 5.94 -12.64
C ASN A 117 0.25 5.81 -11.32
N LEU A 118 -1.07 5.63 -11.42
CA LEU A 118 -1.92 5.37 -10.26
C LEU A 118 -2.10 3.86 -10.08
N CYS A 119 -2.09 3.41 -8.83
CA CYS A 119 -2.28 1.99 -8.54
C CYS A 119 -3.75 1.60 -8.79
N ASN A 120 -4.00 0.69 -9.72
CA ASN A 120 -5.35 0.22 -10.05
C ASN A 120 -5.67 -1.16 -9.46
N SER A 121 -4.65 -1.91 -9.02
CA SER A 121 -4.83 -3.14 -8.25
C SER A 121 -3.70 -3.29 -7.24
N PHE A 122 -4.08 -3.52 -5.99
CA PHE A 122 -3.15 -3.72 -4.89
C PHE A 122 -3.52 -4.98 -4.11
N ASN A 123 -2.54 -5.84 -3.90
CA ASN A 123 -2.69 -7.03 -3.07
C ASN A 123 -1.63 -6.98 -1.96
N SER A 124 -2.05 -7.06 -0.70
CA SER A 124 -1.15 -7.28 0.42
C SER A 124 -1.31 -8.67 1.02
N TRP A 125 -0.15 -9.26 1.30
CA TRP A 125 -0.03 -10.44 2.14
C TRP A 125 0.84 -10.08 3.33
N TRP A 126 0.33 -10.35 4.52
CA TRP A 126 1.01 -10.09 5.77
C TRP A 126 1.04 -11.34 6.62
N ASN A 127 2.18 -11.59 7.23
CA ASN A 127 2.29 -12.45 8.41
C ASN A 127 2.45 -11.56 9.64
N LYS A 128 1.74 -11.91 10.72
CA LYS A 128 1.94 -11.29 12.03
C LYS A 128 2.98 -12.11 12.80
N GLU A 129 3.92 -11.44 13.47
CA GLU A 129 4.79 -12.10 14.44
C GLU A 129 3.91 -12.75 15.53
N ALA A 130 4.13 -14.04 15.78
CA ALA A 130 3.38 -14.76 16.81
C ALA A 130 3.71 -14.16 18.18
N GLU A 131 2.68 -13.98 19.01
CA GLU A 131 2.88 -13.70 20.43
C GLU A 131 3.41 -15.00 21.05
N ILE A 132 4.67 -15.00 21.47
CA ILE A 132 5.22 -16.10 22.27
C ILE A 132 4.57 -15.97 23.65
N SER A 133 3.55 -16.80 23.91
CA SER A 133 2.89 -16.95 25.20
C SER A 133 3.81 -17.61 26.23
#